data_AF-A0A1F3D416-F1
#
_entry.id   AF-A0A1F3D416-F1
#
_cell.length_a   1.000
_cell.length_b   1.000
_cell.length_c   1.000
_cell.angle_alpha   90.00
_cell.angle_beta   90.00
_cell.angle_gamma   90.00
#
_symmetry.space_group_name_H-M   'P 1'
#
loop_
_entity.id
_entity.type
_entity.pdbx_description
1 polymer ?
#
loop_
_entity_poly.entity_id
_entity_poly.type
_entity_poly.pdbx_seq_one_letter_code
_entity_poly.pdbx_strand_id
1 'polypeptide(L)'
;MKLLFFYTCIMLSFSLFSQNDSIKNDKSNAIKIFIECSTCDFEYIKQELTYVNYVRDPKEAQVHILVSIQNTGSGGSEYKLFYSGQLDFNPHCNQKVVIS
;
A
#
# COMPACT_ATOMS: atom_id res chain seq x y z
N MET A 1 -38.42 16.15 44.62
CA MET A 1 -38.25 17.03 43.44
C MET A 1 -36.79 17.41 43.14
N LYS A 2 -35.85 17.40 44.12
CA LYS A 2 -34.41 17.62 43.87
C LYS A 2 -33.68 16.44 43.18
N LEU A 3 -34.16 15.20 43.37
CA LEU A 3 -33.59 14.00 42.75
C LEU A 3 -33.92 13.82 41.26
N LEU A 4 -35.00 14.46 40.76
CA LEU A 4 -35.39 14.33 39.36
C LEU A 4 -34.46 15.14 38.43
N PHE A 5 -33.96 16.27 38.92
CA PHE A 5 -33.09 17.19 38.17
C PHE A 5 -31.66 16.64 37.98
N PHE A 6 -31.23 15.75 38.88
CA PHE A 6 -29.92 15.10 38.81
C PHE A 6 -29.88 13.99 37.74
N TYR A 7 -31.02 13.34 37.50
CA TYR A 7 -31.15 12.24 36.54
C TYR A 7 -31.16 12.72 35.08
N THR A 8 -31.71 13.92 34.83
CA THR A 8 -31.73 14.52 33.48
C THR A 8 -30.35 14.96 32.98
N CYS A 9 -29.39 15.23 33.88
CA CYS A 9 -28.03 15.62 33.49
C CYS A 9 -27.16 14.41 33.06
N ILE A 10 -27.41 13.23 33.64
CA ILE A 10 -26.67 11.99 33.36
C ILE A 10 -26.96 11.41 31.96
N MET A 11 -28.12 11.74 31.37
CA MET A 11 -28.46 11.33 30.00
C MET A 11 -27.89 12.25 28.91
N LEU A 12 -27.37 13.43 29.26
CA LEU A 12 -26.83 14.38 28.28
C LEU A 12 -25.34 14.12 27.92
N SER A 13 -24.66 13.26 28.68
CA SER A 13 -23.25 12.91 28.48
C SER A 13 -22.99 11.76 27.50
N PHE A 14 -24.03 11.16 26.90
CA PHE A 14 -23.87 10.04 25.95
C PHE A 14 -23.49 10.45 24.52
N SER A 15 -23.37 11.75 24.22
CA SER A 15 -22.97 12.24 22.89
C SER A 15 -21.45 12.42 22.74
N LEU A 16 -20.64 11.48 23.26
CA LEU A 16 -19.22 11.41 22.93
C LEU A 16 -19.06 10.75 21.55
N PHE A 17 -19.13 11.55 20.49
CA PHE A 17 -18.70 11.10 19.17
C PHE A 17 -17.17 11.03 19.15
N SER A 18 -16.62 9.82 19.10
CA SER A 18 -15.22 9.61 18.72
C SER A 18 -15.09 9.90 17.22
N GLN A 19 -14.42 10.99 16.86
CA GLN A 19 -13.96 11.21 15.49
C GLN A 19 -12.69 10.38 15.31
N ASN A 20 -12.86 9.18 14.77
CA ASN A 20 -11.73 8.42 14.27
C ASN A 20 -11.23 9.16 13.04
N ASP A 21 -10.09 9.84 13.16
CA ASP A 21 -9.28 10.33 12.03
C ASP A 21 -8.76 9.11 11.28
N SER A 22 -9.67 8.43 10.60
CA SER A 22 -9.30 7.49 9.57
C SER A 22 -8.77 8.36 8.45
N ILE A 23 -7.44 8.49 8.40
CA ILE A 23 -6.72 8.92 7.21
C ILE A 23 -7.31 8.07 6.08
N LYS A 24 -8.25 8.66 5.34
CA LYS A 24 -8.74 8.06 4.11
C LYS A 24 -7.54 8.12 3.19
N ASN A 25 -6.77 7.04 3.16
CA ASN A 25 -5.86 6.75 2.06
C ASN A 25 -6.77 6.61 0.83
N ASP A 26 -7.13 7.75 0.25
CA ASP A 26 -7.96 7.81 -0.94
C ASP A 26 -7.10 7.30 -2.08
N LYS A 27 -7.12 5.98 -2.26
CA LYS A 27 -6.40 5.27 -3.32
C LYS A 27 -7.06 5.45 -4.68
N SER A 28 -8.10 6.28 -4.82
CA SER A 28 -8.77 6.51 -6.11
C SER A 28 -7.80 6.93 -7.22
N ASN A 29 -6.76 7.69 -6.85
CA ASN A 29 -5.72 8.17 -7.75
C ASN A 29 -4.38 7.44 -7.60
N ALA A 30 -4.31 6.36 -6.80
CA ALA A 30 -3.07 5.62 -6.58
C ALA A 30 -2.73 4.74 -7.79
N ILE A 31 -1.44 4.71 -8.14
CA ILE A 31 -0.92 3.93 -9.27
C ILE A 31 -1.24 2.46 -9.06
N LYS A 32 -1.75 1.82 -10.12
CA LYS A 32 -1.98 0.37 -10.16
C LYS A 32 -0.68 -0.35 -10.52
N ILE A 33 -0.20 -1.22 -9.64
CA ILE A 33 1.03 -1.97 -9.85
C ILE A 33 0.78 -3.47 -9.83
N PHE A 34 1.52 -4.19 -10.67
CA PHE A 34 1.66 -5.64 -10.60
C PHE A 34 3.11 -5.97 -10.26
N ILE A 35 3.31 -6.84 -9.28
CA ILE A 35 4.64 -7.27 -8.84
C ILE A 35 4.82 -8.74 -9.19
N GLU A 36 5.77 -9.01 -10.08
CA GLU A 36 6.24 -10.36 -10.38
C GLU A 36 7.48 -10.64 -9.52
N CYS A 37 7.28 -11.44 -8.47
CA CYS A 37 8.37 -11.93 -7.63
C CYS A 37 8.03 -13.31 -7.05
N SER A 38 8.92 -14.29 -7.26
CA SER A 38 8.71 -15.66 -6.80
C SER A 38 9.08 -15.91 -5.34
N THR A 39 9.98 -15.10 -4.78
CA THR A 39 10.60 -15.34 -3.45
C THR A 39 10.45 -14.16 -2.48
N CYS A 40 9.67 -13.14 -2.84
CA CYS A 40 9.43 -11.98 -1.99
C CYS A 40 8.35 -12.25 -0.96
N ASP A 41 8.46 -11.62 0.20
CA ASP A 41 7.33 -11.50 1.13
C ASP A 41 6.35 -10.44 0.61
N PHE A 42 5.32 -10.91 -0.10
CA PHE A 42 4.33 -10.02 -0.69
C PHE A 42 3.45 -9.33 0.36
N GLU A 43 3.26 -9.94 1.53
CA GLU A 43 2.47 -9.32 2.60
C GLU A 43 3.24 -8.18 3.26
N TYR A 44 4.54 -8.38 3.50
CA TYR A 44 5.42 -7.29 3.96
C TYR A 44 5.43 -6.12 2.98
N ILE A 45 5.54 -6.40 1.67
CA ILE A 45 5.50 -5.35 0.64
C ILE A 45 4.20 -4.55 0.71
N LYS A 46 3.04 -5.20 0.83
CA LYS A 46 1.74 -4.49 0.95
C LYS A 46 1.65 -3.64 2.21
N GLN A 47 2.24 -4.11 3.31
CA GLN A 47 2.23 -3.41 4.60
C GLN A 47 3.09 -2.15 4.55
N GLU A 48 4.24 -2.19 3.89
CA GLU A 48 5.13 -1.02 3.78
C GLU A 48 4.69 -0.06 2.67
N LEU A 49 4.30 -0.60 1.51
CA LEU A 49 3.89 0.19 0.34
C LEU A 49 2.36 0.32 0.30
N THR A 50 1.82 1.13 1.22
CA THR A 50 0.37 1.31 1.40
C THR A 50 -0.25 2.32 0.42
N TYR A 51 0.54 3.12 -0.29
CA TYR A 51 0.10 4.23 -1.14
C TYR A 51 -0.13 3.85 -2.62
N VAL A 52 -0.06 2.55 -2.95
CA VAL A 52 -0.30 2.00 -4.28
C VAL A 52 -1.50 1.04 -4.29
N ASN A 53 -2.01 0.77 -5.49
CA ASN A 53 -3.04 -0.24 -5.74
C ASN A 53 -2.41 -1.49 -6.32
N TYR A 54 -2.52 -2.63 -5.63
CA TYR A 54 -2.04 -3.91 -6.14
C TYR A 54 -3.10 -4.54 -7.03
N VAL A 55 -2.76 -4.85 -8.27
CA VAL A 55 -3.63 -5.60 -9.18
C VAL A 55 -3.15 -7.04 -9.30
N ARG A 56 -4.07 -7.94 -9.64
CA ARG A 56 -3.77 -9.37 -9.85
C ARG A 56 -3.48 -9.70 -11.32
N ASP A 57 -4.15 -9.02 -12.24
CA ASP A 57 -3.91 -9.18 -13.67
C ASP A 57 -2.84 -8.17 -14.13
N PRO A 58 -1.72 -8.63 -14.72
CA PRO A 58 -0.72 -7.75 -15.30
C PRO A 58 -1.29 -6.72 -16.28
N LYS A 59 -2.37 -7.04 -17.01
CA LYS A 59 -2.99 -6.14 -18.00
C LYS A 59 -3.69 -4.93 -17.37
N GLU A 60 -4.10 -5.03 -16.11
CA GLU A 60 -4.75 -3.94 -15.38
C GLU A 60 -3.75 -2.98 -14.74
N ALA A 61 -2.48 -3.39 -14.66
CA ALA A 61 -1.40 -2.61 -14.07
C ALA A 61 -1.06 -1.42 -14.95
N GLN A 62 -0.64 -0.34 -14.32
CA GLN A 62 0.02 0.80 -14.95
C GLN A 62 1.54 0.65 -14.90
N VAL A 63 2.06 -0.02 -13.87
CA VAL A 63 3.48 -0.37 -13.74
C VAL A 63 3.62 -1.85 -13.41
N HIS A 64 4.37 -2.57 -14.23
CA HIS A 64 4.82 -3.93 -13.96
C HIS A 64 6.22 -3.88 -13.33
N ILE A 65 6.36 -4.47 -12.14
CA ILE A 65 7.63 -4.57 -11.41
C ILE A 65 8.07 -6.04 -11.40
N LEU A 66 9.18 -6.34 -12.05
CA LEU A 66 9.84 -7.65 -11.97
C LEU A 66 11.00 -7.59 -10.97
N VAL A 67 10.98 -8.48 -9.98
CA VAL A 67 12.05 -8.61 -8.98
C VAL A 67 12.82 -9.89 -9.21
N SER A 68 14.13 -9.78 -9.42
CA SER A 68 15.06 -10.90 -9.54
C SER A 68 16.09 -10.85 -8.42
N ILE A 69 16.27 -11.96 -7.71
CA ILE A 69 17.23 -12.09 -6.62
C ILE A 69 18.28 -13.12 -7.06
N GLN A 70 19.57 -12.77 -6.96
CA GLN A 70 20.68 -13.64 -7.34
C GLN A 70 21.73 -13.67 -6.23
N ASN A 71 22.16 -14.87 -5.82
CA ASN A 71 23.25 -15.00 -4.85
C ASN A 71 24.59 -14.60 -5.48
N THR A 72 25.40 -13.87 -4.75
CA THR A 72 26.74 -13.46 -5.18
C THR A 72 27.79 -14.47 -4.74
N GLY A 73 28.92 -14.53 -5.46
CA GLY A 73 30.03 -15.44 -5.13
C GLY A 73 30.68 -15.16 -3.76
N SER A 74 30.44 -13.98 -3.18
CA SER A 74 30.92 -13.58 -1.85
C SER A 74 29.95 -13.91 -0.71
N GLY A 75 28.85 -14.61 -1.00
CA GLY A 75 27.83 -15.00 -0.01
C GLY A 75 26.75 -13.94 0.27
N GLY A 76 26.64 -12.91 -0.57
CA GLY A 76 25.56 -11.91 -0.51
C GLY A 76 24.43 -12.19 -1.51
N SER A 77 23.53 -11.24 -1.69
CA SER A 77 22.43 -11.32 -2.67
C SER A 77 22.28 -10.01 -3.42
N GLU A 78 22.24 -10.09 -4.75
CA GLU A 78 21.93 -8.99 -5.64
C GLU A 78 20.44 -9.01 -5.99
N TYR A 79 19.76 -7.89 -5.73
CA TYR A 79 18.38 -7.64 -6.08
C TYR A 79 18.32 -6.74 -7.30
N LYS A 80 17.61 -7.19 -8.33
CA LYS A 80 17.34 -6.40 -9.53
C LYS A 80 15.85 -6.14 -9.61
N LEU A 81 15.47 -4.87 -9.66
CA LEU A 81 14.10 -4.42 -9.87
C LEU A 81 14.00 -3.83 -11.28
N PHE A 82 13.09 -4.36 -12.08
CA PHE A 82 12.78 -3.86 -13.40
C PHE A 82 11.37 -3.28 -13.38
N TYR A 83 11.24 -2.00 -13.73
CA TYR A 83 9.98 -1.30 -13.84
C TYR A 83 9.64 -1.19 -15.32
N SER A 84 8.41 -1.53 -15.68
CA SER A 84 7.87 -1.37 -17.02
C SER A 84 6.51 -0.68 -16.96
N GLY A 85 6.44 0.51 -17.54
CA GLY A 85 5.21 1.29 -17.66
C GLY A 85 4.33 0.78 -18.80
N GLN A 86 3.03 0.71 -18.54
CA GLN A 86 2.00 0.35 -19.52
C GLN A 86 0.75 1.21 -19.31
N LEU A 87 -0.26 1.06 -20.18
CA LEU A 87 -1.43 1.94 -20.23
C LEU A 87 -0.98 3.41 -20.36
N ASP A 88 -1.37 4.26 -19.40
CA ASP A 88 -1.07 5.70 -19.37
C ASP A 88 0.42 6.01 -19.16
N PHE A 89 1.24 5.01 -18.79
CA PHE A 89 2.68 5.15 -18.51
C PHE A 89 3.58 4.59 -19.62
N ASN A 90 3.02 4.06 -20.71
CA ASN A 90 3.80 3.63 -21.88
C ASN A 90 4.20 4.85 -22.74
N PRO A 91 5.48 5.05 -23.13
CA PRO A 91 6.69 4.23 -22.88
C PRO A 91 7.61 4.80 -21.78
N HIS A 92 7.11 5.74 -20.97
CA HIS A 92 7.94 6.64 -20.17
C HIS A 92 8.61 5.99 -18.95
N CYS A 93 8.19 4.79 -18.53
CA CYS A 93 8.62 4.20 -17.26
C CYS A 93 9.33 2.84 -17.43
N ASN A 94 10.45 2.81 -18.14
CA ASN A 94 11.34 1.65 -18.19
C ASN A 94 12.61 1.93 -17.38
N GLN A 95 12.74 1.32 -16.20
CA GLN A 95 13.86 1.56 -15.29
C GLN A 95 14.39 0.26 -14.71
N LYS A 96 15.71 0.17 -14.56
CA LYS A 96 16.39 -0.94 -13.87
C LYS A 96 17.13 -0.39 -12.65
N VAL A 97 16.88 -0.99 -11.49
CA VAL A 97 17.58 -0.68 -10.23
C VAL A 97 18.26 -1.96 -9.74
N VAL A 98 19.53 -1.85 -9.34
CA VAL A 98 20.31 -2.96 -8.79
C VAL A 98 20.74 -2.60 -7.39
N ILE A 99 20.52 -3.52 -6.44
CA ILE A 99 20.88 -3.41 -5.04
C ILE A 99 21.70 -4.66 -4.71
N SER A 100 22.85 -4.51 -4.06
CA SER A 100 23.76 -5.64 -3.73
C SER A 100 24.10 -5.65 -2.24
#